data_AF-A0A365TAE8-F1
#
_entry.id   AF-A0A365TAE8-F1
#
_cell.length_a   1.000
_cell.length_b   1.000
_cell.length_c   1.000
_cell.angle_alpha   90.00
_cell.angle_beta   90.00
_cell.angle_gamma   90.00
#
_symmetry.space_group_name_H-M   'P 1'
#
loop_
_entity.id
_entity.type
_entity.pdbx_description
1 polymer ?
#
loop_
_entity_poly.entity_id
_entity_poly.type
_entity_poly.pdbx_seq_one_letter_code
_entity_poly.pdbx_strand_id
1 'polypeptide(L)'
;MGDPPGRETRPARSARRSSWYGLGKTTTVEKDGVGRFIDDLVYAFADVSLAGLPVLWHVATTATNRYAGVKTAALVAWTTMVVGAAAIRGGWVTPLGTSVPGWVSVTPLLVVFRVFYFGVALAVAAYGGGALAVEFALPLESVTFAATVAALAVGAFPRFAEEYYRVASAYVDAWKARPR
;
A
#
# COMPACT_ATOMS: atom_id res chain seq x y z
N MET A 1 -16.91 17.59 9.29
CA MET A 1 -15.63 17.96 8.66
C MET A 1 -15.32 16.90 7.63
N GLY A 2 -15.15 17.28 6.36
CA GLY A 2 -14.81 16.33 5.29
C GLY A 2 -13.38 15.82 5.44
N ASP A 3 -13.11 14.64 4.86
CA ASP A 3 -11.74 14.12 4.79
C ASP A 3 -10.88 15.02 3.89
N PRO A 4 -9.58 15.21 4.20
CA PRO A 4 -8.68 15.90 3.30
C PRO A 4 -8.70 15.26 1.91
N PRO A 5 -8.58 16.05 0.83
CA PRO A 5 -8.59 15.51 -0.53
C PRO A 5 -7.51 14.43 -0.69
N GLY A 6 -7.89 13.29 -1.27
CA GLY A 6 -6.99 12.14 -1.42
C GLY A 6 -6.89 11.21 -0.21
N ARG A 7 -7.64 11.47 0.88
CA ARG A 7 -7.63 10.65 2.10
C ARG A 7 -8.98 10.04 2.43
N GLU A 8 -8.91 8.91 3.11
CA GLU A 8 -10.05 8.22 3.71
C GLU A 8 -9.75 8.03 5.21
N THR A 9 -10.24 8.96 6.05
CA THR A 9 -9.91 8.97 7.49
C THR A 9 -10.95 8.24 8.34
N ARG A 10 -12.17 8.06 7.80
CA ARG A 10 -13.26 7.36 8.48
C ARG A 10 -12.87 5.96 8.98
N PRO A 11 -12.20 5.08 8.21
CA PRO A 11 -11.81 3.76 8.69
C PRO A 11 -10.87 3.80 9.90
N ALA A 12 -9.99 4.79 9.99
CA ALA A 12 -9.07 4.93 11.11
C ALA A 12 -9.74 5.46 12.39
N ARG A 13 -10.84 6.18 12.26
CA ARG A 13 -11.55 6.84 13.39
C ARG A 13 -12.75 6.06 13.91
N SER A 14 -13.19 5.02 13.20
CA SER A 14 -14.41 4.29 13.55
C SER A 14 -14.21 2.78 13.46
N ALA A 15 -14.88 2.04 14.37
CA ALA A 15 -15.01 0.60 14.35
C ALA A 15 -16.06 0.09 13.34
N ARG A 16 -16.87 0.99 12.77
CA ARG A 16 -17.92 0.63 11.82
C ARG A 16 -17.35 0.33 10.44
N ARG A 17 -17.80 -0.78 9.84
CA ARG A 17 -17.41 -1.22 8.49
C ARG A 17 -18.63 -1.58 7.66
N SER A 18 -18.56 -1.33 6.37
CA SER A 18 -19.58 -1.78 5.42
C SER A 18 -19.37 -3.27 5.19
N SER A 19 -20.39 -4.07 5.50
CA SER A 19 -20.42 -5.50 5.24
C SER A 19 -21.51 -5.81 4.22
N TRP A 20 -21.30 -6.84 3.42
CA TRP A 20 -22.36 -7.38 2.57
C TRP A 20 -23.31 -8.23 3.41
N TYR A 21 -24.62 -8.00 3.26
CA TYR A 21 -25.67 -8.70 4.02
C TYR A 21 -26.46 -9.70 3.15
N GLY A 22 -26.09 -9.88 1.88
CA GLY A 22 -26.87 -10.64 0.91
C GLY A 22 -27.70 -9.77 -0.04
N LEU A 23 -28.08 -10.33 -1.19
CA LEU A 23 -29.05 -9.74 -2.13
C LEU A 23 -28.72 -8.29 -2.57
N GLY A 24 -27.43 -7.97 -2.72
CA GLY A 24 -26.98 -6.64 -3.13
C GLY A 24 -27.14 -5.55 -2.06
N LYS A 25 -27.51 -5.90 -0.82
CA LYS A 25 -27.61 -4.94 0.29
C LYS A 25 -26.31 -4.90 1.09
N THR A 26 -25.82 -3.69 1.33
CA THR A 26 -24.77 -3.43 2.30
C THR A 26 -25.40 -3.04 3.63
N THR A 27 -24.79 -3.48 4.72
CA THR A 27 -25.12 -3.03 6.07
C THR A 27 -23.87 -2.50 6.74
N THR A 28 -24.03 -1.66 7.75
CA THR A 28 -22.90 -1.19 8.55
C THR A 28 -22.88 -2.00 9.84
N VAL A 29 -21.79 -2.73 10.07
CA VAL A 29 -21.58 -3.53 11.28
C VAL A 29 -20.45 -2.91 12.09
N GLU A 30 -20.60 -2.91 13.41
CA GLU A 30 -19.52 -2.55 14.33
C GLU A 30 -18.65 -3.78 14.56
N LYS A 31 -17.35 -3.67 14.28
CA LYS A 31 -16.39 -4.76 14.45
C LYS A 31 -15.50 -4.48 15.65
N ASP A 32 -15.12 -5.54 16.34
CA ASP A 32 -14.07 -5.47 17.37
C ASP A 32 -12.68 -5.24 16.73
N GLY A 33 -11.64 -5.14 17.55
CA GLY A 33 -10.29 -4.84 17.07
C GLY A 33 -9.78 -5.86 16.03
N VAL A 34 -10.01 -7.15 16.26
CA VAL A 34 -9.57 -8.23 15.36
C VAL A 34 -10.41 -8.23 14.08
N GLY A 35 -11.74 -8.16 14.19
CA GLY A 35 -12.63 -8.11 13.04
C GLY A 35 -12.35 -6.89 12.15
N ARG A 36 -12.02 -5.75 12.75
CA ARG A 36 -11.58 -4.55 12.01
C ARG A 36 -10.27 -4.80 11.28
N PHE A 37 -9.29 -5.45 11.92
CA PHE A 37 -7.99 -5.70 11.31
C PHE A 37 -8.10 -6.65 10.13
N ILE A 38 -8.87 -7.73 10.26
CA ILE A 38 -9.10 -8.69 9.16
C ILE A 38 -9.78 -8.00 7.97
N ASP A 39 -10.77 -7.12 8.23
CA ASP A 39 -11.45 -6.38 7.17
C ASP A 39 -10.52 -5.43 6.42
N ASP A 40 -9.71 -4.68 7.18
CA ASP A 40 -8.73 -3.75 6.62
C ASP A 40 -7.57 -4.51 5.93
N LEU A 41 -7.27 -5.74 6.36
CA LEU A 41 -6.30 -6.64 5.72
C LEU A 41 -6.77 -7.10 4.35
N VAL A 42 -8.06 -7.47 4.20
CA VAL A 42 -8.63 -7.84 2.89
C VAL A 42 -8.60 -6.64 1.93
N TYR A 43 -8.95 -5.45 2.42
CA TYR A 43 -8.84 -4.22 1.63
C TYR A 43 -7.38 -3.96 1.21
N ALA A 44 -6.44 -3.99 2.16
CA ALA A 44 -5.03 -3.72 1.91
C ALA A 44 -4.41 -4.76 0.98
N PHE A 45 -4.81 -6.03 1.11
CA PHE A 45 -4.40 -7.10 0.21
C PHE A 45 -4.80 -6.77 -1.22
N ALA A 46 -6.05 -6.38 -1.47
CA ALA A 46 -6.49 -6.01 -2.81
C ALA A 46 -5.75 -4.76 -3.35
N ASP A 47 -5.64 -3.72 -2.53
CA ASP A 47 -5.01 -2.45 -2.91
C ASP A 47 -3.53 -2.63 -3.29
N VAL A 48 -2.76 -3.30 -2.43
CA VAL A 48 -1.32 -3.52 -2.64
C VAL A 48 -1.08 -4.59 -3.71
N SER A 49 -1.82 -5.69 -3.72
CA SER A 49 -1.56 -6.80 -4.66
C SER A 49 -1.90 -6.43 -6.09
N LEU A 50 -3.03 -5.72 -6.33
CA LEU A 50 -3.38 -5.29 -7.69
C LEU A 50 -2.38 -4.28 -8.23
N ALA A 51 -1.93 -3.34 -7.39
CA ALA A 51 -0.93 -2.35 -7.79
C ALA A 51 0.47 -2.95 -7.99
N GLY A 52 0.86 -3.92 -7.16
CA GLY A 52 2.14 -4.62 -7.24
C GLY A 52 2.16 -5.78 -8.25
N LEU A 53 1.01 -6.15 -8.82
CA LEU A 53 0.86 -7.35 -9.66
C LEU A 53 1.88 -7.44 -10.81
N PRO A 54 2.17 -6.37 -11.57
CA PRO A 54 3.15 -6.45 -12.66
C PRO A 54 4.54 -6.89 -12.17
N VAL A 55 4.98 -6.38 -11.02
CA VAL A 55 6.29 -6.70 -10.44
C VAL A 55 6.29 -8.08 -9.80
N LEU A 56 5.23 -8.45 -9.08
CA LEU A 56 5.08 -9.79 -8.53
C LEU A 56 5.10 -10.86 -9.64
N TRP A 57 4.37 -10.61 -10.73
CA TRP A 57 4.37 -11.48 -11.91
C TRP A 57 5.76 -11.59 -12.54
N HIS A 58 6.44 -10.45 -12.72
CA HIS A 58 7.79 -10.43 -13.25
C HIS A 58 8.75 -11.24 -12.37
N VAL A 59 8.81 -10.98 -11.06
CA VAL A 59 9.66 -11.74 -10.12
C VAL A 59 9.31 -13.23 -10.12
N ALA A 60 8.02 -13.57 -10.16
CA ALA A 60 7.59 -14.97 -10.16
C ALA A 60 8.10 -15.74 -11.39
N THR A 61 8.15 -15.09 -12.56
CA THR A 61 8.48 -15.70 -13.85
C THR A 61 9.96 -15.63 -14.21
N THR A 62 10.68 -14.58 -13.79
CA THR A 62 12.07 -14.35 -14.21
C THR A 62 13.11 -14.71 -13.15
N ALA A 63 12.78 -14.59 -11.86
CA ALA A 63 13.76 -14.84 -10.80
C ALA A 63 13.98 -16.34 -10.56
N THR A 64 15.23 -16.73 -10.32
CA THR A 64 15.57 -18.09 -9.91
C THR A 64 15.06 -18.37 -8.50
N ASN A 65 14.56 -19.59 -8.26
CA ASN A 65 14.20 -20.01 -6.90
C ASN A 65 15.46 -20.33 -6.09
N ARG A 66 15.75 -19.52 -5.08
CA ARG A 66 16.91 -19.67 -4.18
C ARG A 66 16.49 -19.36 -2.75
N TYR A 67 17.12 -20.03 -1.79
CA TYR A 67 16.92 -19.71 -0.37
C TYR A 67 17.28 -18.24 -0.12
N ALA A 68 16.38 -17.49 0.54
CA ALA A 68 16.50 -16.06 0.80
C ALA A 68 16.68 -15.15 -0.44
N GLY A 69 16.49 -15.67 -1.66
CA GLY A 69 16.66 -14.91 -2.90
C GLY A 69 15.54 -13.92 -3.19
N VAL A 70 15.52 -13.38 -4.41
CA VAL A 70 14.57 -12.32 -4.86
C VAL A 70 13.11 -12.68 -4.55
N LYS A 71 12.70 -13.94 -4.74
CA LYS A 71 11.32 -14.38 -4.46
C LYS A 71 10.97 -14.31 -2.96
N THR A 72 11.89 -14.71 -2.09
CA THR A 72 11.70 -14.63 -0.64
C THR A 72 11.62 -13.17 -0.21
N ALA A 73 12.54 -12.32 -0.69
CA ALA A 73 12.52 -10.89 -0.41
C ALA A 73 11.23 -10.22 -0.89
N ALA A 74 10.75 -10.56 -2.10
CA ALA A 74 9.48 -10.06 -2.64
C ALA A 74 8.28 -10.47 -1.78
N LEU A 75 8.23 -11.73 -1.32
CA LEU A 75 7.15 -12.24 -0.47
C LEU A 75 7.12 -11.51 0.88
N VAL A 76 8.29 -11.32 1.51
CA VAL A 76 8.44 -10.58 2.76
C VAL A 76 7.97 -9.14 2.55
N ALA A 77 8.51 -8.45 1.55
CA ALA A 77 8.15 -7.07 1.25
C ALA A 77 6.64 -6.92 1.03
N TRP A 78 6.05 -7.70 0.13
CA TRP A 78 4.62 -7.66 -0.16
C TRP A 78 3.76 -7.90 1.08
N THR A 79 4.11 -8.89 1.90
CA THR A 79 3.40 -9.20 3.15
C THR A 79 3.49 -8.04 4.14
N THR A 80 4.69 -7.47 4.33
CA THR A 80 4.90 -6.28 5.16
C THR A 80 4.09 -5.09 4.65
N MET A 81 4.01 -4.88 3.34
CA MET A 81 3.23 -3.80 2.75
C MET A 81 1.74 -3.98 3.03
N VAL A 82 1.20 -5.18 2.85
CA VAL A 82 -0.23 -5.49 3.11
C VAL A 82 -0.57 -5.30 4.59
N VAL A 83 0.22 -5.87 5.50
CA VAL A 83 -0.01 -5.74 6.95
C VAL A 83 0.15 -4.28 7.39
N GLY A 84 1.17 -3.58 6.92
CA GLY A 84 1.39 -2.17 7.23
C GLY A 84 0.26 -1.28 6.74
N ALA A 85 -0.23 -1.50 5.51
CA ALA A 85 -1.34 -0.75 4.96
C ALA A 85 -2.64 -0.99 5.74
N ALA A 86 -2.91 -2.23 6.15
CA ALA A 86 -4.04 -2.56 7.04
C ALA A 86 -3.92 -1.85 8.40
N ALA A 87 -2.71 -1.88 8.99
CA ALA A 87 -2.43 -1.24 10.28
C ALA A 87 -2.63 0.28 10.23
N ILE A 88 -2.23 0.94 9.13
CA ILE A 88 -2.44 2.37 8.93
C ILE A 88 -3.91 2.68 8.65
N ARG A 89 -4.58 1.88 7.79
CA ARG A 89 -5.98 2.08 7.43
C ARG A 89 -6.91 2.01 8.64
N GLY A 90 -6.71 1.04 9.54
CA GLY A 90 -7.52 0.93 10.75
C GLY A 90 -7.04 1.81 11.91
N GLY A 91 -6.04 2.66 11.69
CA GLY A 91 -5.61 3.68 12.65
C GLY A 91 -4.76 3.16 13.81
N TRP A 92 -4.18 1.95 13.70
CA TRP A 92 -3.25 1.44 14.70
C TRP A 92 -1.83 2.02 14.53
N VAL A 93 -1.46 2.36 13.30
CA VAL A 93 -0.17 2.96 12.97
C VAL A 93 -0.39 4.33 12.32
N THR A 94 0.37 5.33 12.77
CA THR A 94 0.34 6.66 12.14
C THR A 94 1.21 6.63 10.88
N PRO A 95 0.73 7.13 9.73
CA PRO A 95 1.56 7.23 8.54
C PRO A 95 2.78 8.14 8.76
N LEU A 96 3.87 7.86 8.06
CA LEU A 96 5.08 8.66 8.13
C LEU A 96 4.91 9.99 7.38
N GLY A 97 5.41 11.07 8.00
CA GLY A 97 5.46 12.39 7.37
C GLY A 97 4.12 13.14 7.30
N THR A 98 3.08 12.68 8.00
CA THR A 98 1.76 13.32 8.05
C THR A 98 1.03 12.98 9.34
N SER A 99 0.29 13.94 9.90
CA SER A 99 -0.55 13.74 11.08
C SER A 99 -1.98 13.30 10.74
N VAL A 100 -2.32 13.22 9.45
CA VAL A 100 -3.65 12.82 8.99
C VAL A 100 -3.78 11.30 9.07
N PRO A 101 -4.69 10.77 9.90
CA PRO A 101 -4.85 9.32 10.06
C PRO A 101 -5.56 8.70 8.85
N GLY A 102 -5.43 7.38 8.73
CA GLY A 102 -6.12 6.59 7.72
C GLY A 102 -5.34 6.44 6.42
N TRP A 103 -6.00 5.88 5.43
CA TRP A 103 -5.37 5.46 4.18
C TRP A 103 -5.67 6.44 3.04
N VAL A 104 -5.04 6.18 1.90
CA VAL A 104 -5.22 6.97 0.68
C VAL A 104 -6.54 6.59 0.03
N SER A 105 -7.29 7.57 -0.47
CA SER A 105 -8.55 7.32 -1.16
C SER A 105 -8.33 6.71 -2.55
N VAL A 106 -9.37 6.05 -3.08
CA VAL A 106 -9.34 5.43 -4.42
C VAL A 106 -9.90 6.42 -5.43
N THR A 107 -9.02 7.19 -6.06
CA THR A 107 -9.35 8.06 -7.20
C THR A 107 -8.52 7.64 -8.42
N PRO A 108 -8.98 7.88 -9.66
CA PRO A 108 -8.25 7.43 -10.86
C PRO A 108 -6.77 7.85 -10.90
N LEU A 109 -6.47 9.09 -10.55
CA LEU A 109 -5.09 9.60 -10.47
C LEU A 109 -4.25 8.81 -9.44
N LEU A 110 -4.83 8.53 -8.28
CA LEU A 110 -4.14 7.81 -7.21
C LEU A 110 -4.04 6.31 -7.48
N VAL A 111 -4.89 5.74 -8.35
CA VAL A 111 -4.73 4.34 -8.80
C VAL A 111 -3.49 4.22 -9.67
N VAL A 112 -3.28 5.14 -10.62
CA VAL A 112 -2.06 5.15 -11.44
C VAL A 112 -0.82 5.31 -10.57
N PHE A 113 -0.87 6.25 -9.61
CA PHE A 113 0.24 6.47 -8.68
C PHE A 113 0.54 5.23 -7.83
N ARG A 114 -0.48 4.49 -7.37
CA ARG A 114 -0.27 3.23 -6.63
C ARG A 114 0.51 2.20 -7.43
N VAL A 115 0.11 1.96 -8.68
CA VAL A 115 0.77 0.97 -9.55
C VAL A 115 2.25 1.31 -9.69
N PHE A 116 2.57 2.57 -9.95
CA PHE A 116 3.95 3.02 -10.06
C PHE A 116 4.70 2.92 -8.72
N TYR A 117 4.17 3.52 -7.66
CA TYR A 117 4.84 3.61 -6.36
C TYR A 117 5.07 2.24 -5.73
N PHE A 118 4.04 1.40 -5.67
CA PHE A 118 4.17 0.06 -5.09
C PHE A 118 4.98 -0.86 -5.99
N GLY A 119 4.89 -0.72 -7.32
CA GLY A 119 5.76 -1.43 -8.25
C GLY A 119 7.24 -1.12 -7.98
N VAL A 120 7.60 0.16 -7.91
CA VAL A 120 8.99 0.58 -7.63
C VAL A 120 9.44 0.11 -6.25
N ALA A 121 8.66 0.35 -5.21
CA ALA A 121 9.01 -0.06 -3.84
C ALA A 121 9.23 -1.57 -3.73
N LEU A 122 8.35 -2.36 -4.35
CA LEU A 122 8.42 -3.81 -4.33
C LEU A 122 9.62 -4.33 -5.13
N ALA A 123 9.92 -3.72 -6.29
CA ALA A 123 11.09 -4.07 -7.07
C ALA A 123 12.38 -3.78 -6.30
N VAL A 124 12.49 -2.60 -5.69
CA VAL A 124 13.66 -2.23 -4.85
C VAL A 124 13.83 -3.21 -3.69
N ALA A 125 12.75 -3.51 -2.97
CA ALA A 125 12.81 -4.45 -1.84
C ALA A 125 13.19 -5.87 -2.28
N ALA A 126 12.59 -6.36 -3.37
CA ALA A 126 12.82 -7.71 -3.88
C ALA A 126 14.24 -7.90 -4.44
N TYR A 127 14.68 -7.03 -5.33
CA TYR A 127 16.00 -7.14 -5.96
C TYR A 127 17.13 -6.71 -5.03
N GLY A 128 16.92 -5.69 -4.20
CA GLY A 128 17.90 -5.29 -3.17
C GLY A 128 18.10 -6.38 -2.13
N GLY A 129 17.01 -6.98 -1.62
CA GLY A 129 17.11 -8.13 -0.70
C GLY A 129 17.75 -9.34 -1.38
N GLY A 130 17.35 -9.65 -2.62
CA GLY A 130 17.94 -10.73 -3.40
C GLY A 130 19.45 -10.58 -3.63
N ALA A 131 19.92 -9.36 -3.88
CA ALA A 131 21.35 -9.07 -4.00
C ALA A 131 22.09 -9.33 -2.68
N LEU A 132 21.55 -8.87 -1.54
CA LEU A 132 22.12 -9.14 -0.21
C LEU A 132 22.28 -10.65 0.08
N ALA A 133 21.26 -11.44 -0.23
CA ALA A 133 21.31 -12.88 -0.01
C ALA A 133 22.29 -13.61 -0.93
N VAL A 134 22.37 -13.22 -2.20
CA VAL A 134 23.12 -13.97 -3.22
C VAL A 134 24.56 -13.49 -3.36
N GLU A 135 24.77 -12.17 -3.41
CA GLU A 135 26.09 -11.59 -3.69
C GLU A 135 26.92 -11.48 -2.41
N PHE A 136 26.26 -11.21 -1.27
CA PHE A 136 26.93 -11.01 0.01
C PHE A 136 26.78 -12.21 0.96
N ALA A 137 25.99 -13.23 0.59
CA ALA A 137 25.68 -14.39 1.42
C ALA A 137 25.04 -14.03 2.78
N LEU A 138 24.20 -12.99 2.78
CA LEU A 138 23.58 -12.41 3.97
C LEU A 138 22.04 -12.63 3.97
N PRO A 139 21.56 -13.85 4.30
CA PRO A 139 20.15 -14.19 4.16
C PRO A 139 19.22 -13.48 5.16
N LEU A 140 19.70 -13.18 6.37
CA LEU A 140 18.91 -12.46 7.37
C LEU A 140 18.80 -10.98 7.01
N GLU A 141 19.85 -10.42 6.44
CA GLU A 141 19.97 -9.05 5.96
C GLU A 141 19.06 -8.82 4.76
N SER A 142 18.92 -9.81 3.87
CA SER A 142 17.93 -9.80 2.78
C SER A 142 16.50 -9.61 3.31
N VAL A 143 16.10 -10.40 4.31
CA VAL A 143 14.76 -10.35 4.90
C VAL A 143 14.53 -9.03 5.63
N THR A 144 15.49 -8.60 6.45
CA THR A 144 15.39 -7.34 7.20
C THR A 144 15.40 -6.13 6.28
N PHE A 145 16.21 -6.13 5.21
CA PHE A 145 16.19 -5.09 4.19
C PHE A 145 14.83 -5.02 3.50
N ALA A 146 14.32 -6.15 3.01
CA ALA A 146 13.03 -6.21 2.32
C ALA A 146 11.89 -5.71 3.21
N ALA A 147 11.82 -6.18 4.46
CA ALA A 147 10.82 -5.72 5.43
C ALA A 147 10.97 -4.22 5.75
N THR A 148 12.20 -3.72 5.91
CA THR A 148 12.44 -2.30 6.23
C THR A 148 12.04 -1.39 5.08
N VAL A 149 12.47 -1.70 3.85
CA VAL A 149 12.09 -0.93 2.65
C VAL A 149 10.58 -0.92 2.47
N ALA A 150 9.93 -2.08 2.60
CA ALA A 150 8.47 -2.21 2.52
C ALA A 150 7.74 -1.39 3.60
N ALA A 151 8.19 -1.48 4.85
CA ALA A 151 7.59 -0.74 5.96
C ALA A 151 7.72 0.78 5.79
N LEU A 152 8.91 1.25 5.37
CA LEU A 152 9.13 2.66 5.07
C LEU A 152 8.27 3.12 3.89
N ALA A 153 8.23 2.34 2.81
CA ALA A 153 7.45 2.67 1.62
C ALA A 153 5.95 2.78 1.94
N VAL A 154 5.38 1.83 2.70
CA VAL A 154 3.98 1.86 3.12
C VAL A 154 3.68 2.94 4.14
N GLY A 155 4.61 3.17 5.09
CA GLY A 155 4.49 4.26 6.05
C GLY A 155 4.46 5.62 5.36
N ALA A 156 5.34 5.85 4.38
CA ALA A 156 5.46 7.13 3.69
C ALA A 156 4.45 7.32 2.54
N PHE A 157 3.87 6.24 2.01
CA PHE A 157 2.95 6.27 0.87
C PHE A 157 1.85 7.32 1.01
N PRO A 158 1.18 7.48 2.17
CA PRO A 158 0.07 8.41 2.24
C PRO A 158 0.48 9.88 2.16
N ARG A 159 1.69 10.23 2.63
CA ARG A 159 2.24 11.58 2.45
C ARG A 159 2.59 11.86 0.98
N PHE A 160 3.19 10.88 0.29
CA PHE A 160 3.50 11.02 -1.13
C PHE A 160 2.23 11.08 -2.00
N ALA A 161 1.19 10.33 -1.65
CA ALA A 161 -0.08 10.36 -2.35
C ALA A 161 -0.79 11.71 -2.22
N GLU A 162 -0.77 12.33 -1.04
CA GLU A 162 -1.28 13.70 -0.83
C GLU A 162 -0.55 14.70 -1.73
N GLU A 163 0.78 14.61 -1.78
CA GLU A 163 1.61 15.48 -2.59
C GLU A 163 1.32 15.33 -4.08
N TYR A 164 1.28 14.09 -4.55
CA TYR A 164 0.98 13.76 -5.92
C TYR A 164 -0.42 14.25 -6.31
N TYR A 165 -1.43 14.00 -5.47
CA TYR A 165 -2.80 14.42 -5.74
C TYR A 165 -2.90 15.93 -5.86
N ARG A 166 -2.27 16.68 -4.95
CA ARG A 166 -2.24 18.14 -4.93
C ARG A 166 -1.65 18.71 -6.22
N VAL A 167 -0.52 18.17 -6.68
CA VAL A 167 0.15 18.62 -7.91
C VAL A 167 -0.66 18.24 -9.14
N ALA A 168 -1.12 17.00 -9.21
CA ALA A 168 -1.87 16.49 -10.36
C ALA A 168 -3.23 17.20 -10.53
N SER A 169 -3.96 17.47 -9.45
CA SER A 169 -5.23 18.20 -9.53
C SER A 169 -5.03 19.62 -10.02
N ALA A 170 -4.02 20.33 -9.50
CA ALA A 170 -3.70 21.68 -9.95
C ALA A 170 -3.37 21.74 -11.45
N TYR A 171 -2.62 20.74 -11.96
CA TYR A 171 -2.32 20.62 -13.37
C TYR A 171 -3.58 20.40 -14.23
N VAL A 172 -4.47 19.52 -13.78
CA VAL A 172 -5.74 19.23 -14.48
C VAL A 172 -6.64 20.47 -14.53
N ASP A 173 -6.73 21.21 -13.43
CA ASP A 173 -7.55 22.44 -13.36
C ASP A 173 -6.97 23.54 -14.26
N ALA A 174 -5.64 23.72 -14.25
CA ALA A 174 -4.96 24.64 -15.15
C ALA A 174 -5.16 24.28 -16.63
N TRP A 175 -5.19 22.99 -16.98
CA TRP A 175 -5.46 22.54 -18.35
C TRP A 175 -6.90 22.85 -18.79
N LYS A 176 -7.89 22.62 -17.92
CA LYS A 176 -9.30 22.93 -18.20
C LYS A 176 -9.57 24.44 -18.37
N ALA A 177 -8.77 25.29 -17.72
CA ALA A 177 -8.92 26.74 -17.76
C ALA A 177 -8.32 27.40 -19.03
N ARG A 178 -7.62 26.65 -19.89
CA ARG A 178 -7.04 27.22 -21.11
C ARG A 178 -8.14 27.51 -22.14
N PRO A 179 -8.16 28.71 -22.76
CA PRO A 179 -9.07 28.99 -23.88
C PRO A 179 -8.77 28.01 -25.02
N ARG A 180 -9.84 27.45 -25.60
CA ARG A 180 -9.77 26.53 -26.73
C ARG A 180 -9.39 27.25 -28.03
#